data_AF-A0A5C7ILQ9-F1
#
_entry.id   AF-A0A5C7ILQ9-F1
#
_cell.length_a   1.000
_cell.length_b   1.000
_cell.length_c   1.000
_cell.angle_alpha   90.00
_cell.angle_beta   90.00
_cell.angle_gamma   90.00
#
_symmetry.space_group_name_H-M   'P 1'
#
loop_
_entity.id
_entity.type
_entity.pdbx_description
1 polymer ?
#
loop_
_entity_poly.entity_id
_entity_poly.type
_entity_poly.pdbx_seq_one_letter_code
_entity_poly.pdbx_strand_id
1 'polypeptide(L)'
;MAAARPLVIVQSLEGDMATDATPTVALPDVMKASIRPDIASAIPSLVMARGHKIETVPEMPLVVSDSAEGVEKTSAALKVLKQIGAYTDSEKAKDNQAIRPGKGKARNRRYISRKGPLIVYLTEGAKLVKAFRNIPGVEVVNVERLNLLKLAPGRHLGRFVIWTKSAFEKLDSIYGTFEKGSEKKNAYVLPRAKMVNADLARIINSDEVQSVVRPIKKEVKRAPMKKNPLKNLNTMLRLNPYAKTARRMSLLAEAQRVKAKKEKLDKKRKPVTKEEAIAIKAAGKAWHQTMISDSDYTEFENFSKWLGVSQ
;
A
#
# COMPACT_ATOMS: atom_id res chain seq x y z
N MET A 1 44.10 5.71 1.95
CA MET A 1 43.95 5.85 0.49
C MET A 1 42.75 6.75 0.23
N ALA A 2 42.96 7.98 -0.23
CA ALA A 2 41.86 8.83 -0.68
C ALA A 2 41.17 8.12 -1.86
N ALA A 3 39.92 7.71 -1.69
CA ALA A 3 39.17 7.07 -2.76
C ALA A 3 39.00 8.07 -3.91
N ALA A 4 39.42 7.69 -5.12
CA ALA A 4 39.26 8.54 -6.30
C ALA A 4 37.77 8.94 -6.45
N ARG A 5 37.50 10.24 -6.56
CA ARG A 5 36.13 10.73 -6.74
C ARG A 5 35.60 10.33 -8.12
N PRO A 6 34.32 9.97 -8.25
CA PRO A 6 33.74 9.66 -9.54
C PRO A 6 33.79 10.91 -10.44
N LEU A 7 34.09 10.69 -11.71
CA LEU A 7 34.16 11.73 -12.73
C LEU A 7 32.80 11.87 -13.43
N VAL A 8 32.44 13.11 -13.76
CA VAL A 8 31.25 13.48 -14.54
C VAL A 8 31.74 14.03 -15.88
N ILE A 9 31.06 13.69 -16.97
CA ILE A 9 31.42 14.18 -18.31
C ILE A 9 30.92 15.62 -18.45
N VAL A 10 31.71 16.46 -19.12
CA VAL A 10 31.33 17.82 -19.49
C VAL A 10 30.85 17.79 -20.93
N GLN A 11 29.59 18.15 -21.14
CA GLN A 11 29.01 18.24 -22.46
C GLN A 11 29.56 19.49 -23.18
N SER A 12 30.31 19.27 -24.25
CA SER A 12 30.82 20.33 -25.14
C SER A 12 29.71 20.91 -26.01
N LEU A 13 29.73 22.22 -26.24
CA LEU A 13 28.77 22.91 -27.10
C LEU A 13 29.28 23.03 -28.53
N GLU A 14 28.36 23.19 -29.49
CA GLU A 14 28.72 23.51 -30.88
C GLU A 14 29.56 24.80 -30.93
N GLY A 15 30.85 24.67 -31.27
CA GLY A 15 31.83 25.77 -31.30
C GLY A 15 33.01 25.59 -30.35
N ASP A 16 32.95 24.63 -29.41
CA ASP A 16 34.12 24.24 -28.63
C ASP A 16 35.10 23.45 -29.51
N MET A 17 36.40 23.73 -29.38
CA MET A 17 37.45 22.98 -30.09
C MET A 17 37.34 21.49 -29.71
N ALA A 18 37.01 20.65 -30.69
CA ALA A 18 36.98 19.21 -30.51
C ALA A 18 38.38 18.74 -30.15
N THR A 19 38.57 18.34 -28.89
CA THR A 19 39.79 17.68 -28.43
C THR A 19 39.45 16.20 -28.26
N ASP A 20 40.38 15.31 -28.60
CA ASP A 20 40.15 13.85 -28.61
C ASP A 20 39.81 13.26 -27.23
N ALA A 21 39.93 14.05 -26.16
CA ALA A 21 39.55 13.68 -24.80
C ALA A 21 38.24 14.37 -24.39
N THR A 22 37.25 13.59 -23.97
CA THR A 22 36.03 14.13 -23.35
C THR A 22 36.39 14.82 -22.04
N PRO A 23 36.17 16.14 -21.89
CA PRO A 23 36.49 16.84 -20.65
C PRO A 23 35.65 16.27 -19.51
N THR A 24 36.30 15.92 -18.40
CA THR A 24 35.63 15.39 -17.19
C THR A 24 35.92 16.24 -15.97
N VAL A 25 35.00 16.30 -15.03
CA VAL A 25 35.15 16.99 -13.74
C VAL A 25 34.85 16.04 -12.60
N ALA A 26 35.60 16.13 -11.50
CA ALA A 26 35.32 15.35 -10.32
C ALA A 26 34.00 15.78 -9.66
N LEU A 27 33.15 14.80 -9.30
CA LEU A 27 31.91 15.06 -8.58
C LEU A 27 32.22 15.72 -7.21
N PRO A 28 31.72 16.95 -6.95
CA PRO A 28 31.90 17.63 -5.67
C PRO A 28 31.37 16.78 -4.51
N ASP A 29 32.06 16.76 -3.38
CA ASP A 29 31.64 15.94 -2.22
C ASP A 29 30.31 16.41 -1.64
N VAL A 30 30.02 17.69 -1.85
CA VAL A 30 28.72 18.32 -1.61
C VAL A 30 27.57 17.53 -2.22
N MET A 31 27.76 16.96 -3.42
CA MET A 31 26.75 16.19 -4.14
C MET A 31 26.45 14.83 -3.49
N LYS A 32 27.17 14.43 -2.43
CA LYS A 32 26.94 13.17 -1.69
C LYS A 32 26.31 13.37 -0.32
N ALA A 33 26.12 14.61 0.13
CA ALA A 33 25.54 14.89 1.45
C ALA A 33 24.03 14.58 1.53
N SER A 34 23.47 14.34 2.72
CA SER A 34 22.09 13.83 2.83
C SER A 34 20.96 14.87 2.81
N ILE A 35 21.25 16.18 2.85
CA ILE A 35 20.23 17.18 3.25
C ILE A 35 20.01 18.29 2.19
N ARG A 36 20.80 18.36 1.13
CA ARG A 36 20.73 19.50 0.21
C ARG A 36 19.95 19.19 -1.07
N PRO A 37 19.01 20.05 -1.51
CA PRO A 37 18.21 19.77 -2.70
C PRO A 37 18.98 19.79 -4.02
N ASP A 38 20.16 20.44 -4.05
CA ASP A 38 21.12 20.32 -5.16
C ASP A 38 21.44 18.84 -5.45
N ILE A 39 21.51 18.03 -4.41
CA ILE A 39 21.93 16.62 -4.44
C ILE A 39 20.84 15.75 -5.05
N ALA A 40 19.58 16.08 -4.76
CA ALA A 40 18.44 15.40 -5.37
C ALA A 40 18.37 15.62 -6.89
N SER A 41 19.02 16.66 -7.42
CA SER A 41 19.10 16.87 -8.87
C SER A 41 20.06 15.91 -9.57
N ALA A 42 21.00 15.28 -8.86
CA ALA A 42 21.93 14.32 -9.44
C ALA A 42 21.28 12.94 -9.69
N ILE A 43 20.15 12.63 -9.04
CA ILE A 43 19.50 11.32 -9.12
C ILE A 43 18.35 11.38 -10.15
N PRO A 44 18.43 10.67 -11.29
CA PRO A 44 17.41 10.71 -12.34
C PRO A 44 16.00 10.37 -11.83
N SER A 45 15.89 9.38 -10.93
CA SER A 45 14.62 8.92 -10.38
C SER A 45 13.87 10.03 -9.63
N LEU A 46 14.59 10.90 -8.89
CA LEU A 46 13.98 12.01 -8.15
C LEU A 46 13.55 13.13 -9.11
N VAL A 47 14.35 13.39 -10.15
CA VAL A 47 14.06 14.41 -11.16
C VAL A 47 12.84 14.03 -12.01
N MET A 48 12.76 12.76 -12.41
CA MET A 48 11.61 12.19 -13.11
C MET A 48 10.35 12.16 -12.22
N ALA A 49 10.48 11.75 -10.95
CA ALA A 49 9.36 11.75 -10.00
C ALA A 49 8.79 13.15 -9.74
N ARG A 50 9.62 14.20 -9.78
CA ARG A 50 9.17 15.59 -9.73
C ARG A 50 8.36 15.99 -10.98
N GLY A 51 8.57 15.29 -12.09
CA GLY A 51 7.85 15.47 -13.35
C GLY A 51 8.62 16.25 -14.41
N HIS A 52 9.95 16.29 -14.36
CA HIS A 52 10.76 16.80 -15.47
C HIS A 52 10.86 15.77 -16.59
N LYS A 53 10.92 16.23 -17.85
CA LYS A 53 11.18 15.36 -19.01
C LYS A 53 12.70 15.31 -19.26
N ILE A 54 13.32 14.18 -18.92
CA ILE A 54 14.80 14.00 -18.98
C ILE A 54 15.24 12.78 -19.79
N GLU A 55 14.34 12.18 -20.56
CA GLU A 55 14.60 10.94 -21.33
C GLU A 55 15.71 11.10 -22.38
N THR A 56 15.85 12.31 -22.93
CA THR A 56 16.84 12.66 -23.97
C THR A 56 18.16 13.18 -23.42
N VAL A 57 18.28 13.33 -22.09
CA VAL A 57 19.48 13.88 -21.45
C VAL A 57 20.52 12.76 -21.29
N PRO A 58 21.79 12.97 -21.67
CA PRO A 58 22.80 11.90 -21.68
C PRO A 58 23.19 11.40 -20.29
N GLU A 59 23.33 12.31 -19.32
CA GLU A 59 23.78 11.98 -17.96
C GLU A 59 23.20 12.92 -16.90
N MET A 60 23.25 12.49 -15.64
CA MET A 60 22.89 13.30 -14.48
C MET A 60 23.95 13.10 -13.38
N PRO A 61 24.43 14.16 -12.71
CA PRO A 61 24.14 15.59 -12.93
C PRO A 61 24.68 16.09 -14.27
N LEU A 62 23.93 16.98 -14.94
CA LEU A 62 24.30 17.50 -16.24
C LEU A 62 25.27 18.68 -16.12
N VAL A 63 26.48 18.54 -16.66
CA VAL A 63 27.52 19.58 -16.68
C VAL A 63 27.82 19.97 -18.13
N VAL A 64 27.90 21.28 -18.39
CA VAL A 64 28.12 21.88 -19.70
C VAL A 64 29.39 22.72 -19.68
N SER A 65 30.06 22.86 -20.82
CA SER A 65 31.23 23.73 -20.96
C SER A 65 30.94 25.19 -20.60
N ASP A 66 31.96 25.91 -20.13
CA ASP A 66 31.85 27.32 -19.71
C ASP A 66 31.54 28.27 -20.88
N SER A 67 31.72 27.81 -22.12
CA SER A 67 31.28 28.51 -23.34
C SER A 67 29.78 28.84 -23.33
N ALA A 68 28.98 28.08 -22.58
CA ALA A 68 27.57 28.39 -22.34
C ALA A 68 27.37 29.80 -21.74
N GLU A 69 28.28 30.26 -20.87
CA GLU A 69 28.16 31.56 -20.18
C GLU A 69 28.25 32.75 -21.16
N GLY A 70 28.92 32.56 -22.30
CA GLY A 70 29.07 33.54 -23.36
C GLY A 70 27.84 33.70 -24.27
N VAL A 71 26.82 32.84 -24.15
CA VAL A 71 25.63 32.86 -25.01
C VAL A 71 24.80 34.12 -24.72
N GLU A 72 24.64 34.99 -25.73
CA GLU A 72 23.90 36.25 -25.62
C GLU A 72 22.46 36.18 -26.12
N LYS A 73 22.24 35.44 -27.22
CA LYS A 73 20.95 35.42 -27.92
C LYS A 73 20.08 34.27 -27.45
N THR A 74 18.80 34.53 -27.26
CA THR A 74 17.78 33.51 -26.91
C THR A 74 17.70 32.39 -27.95
N SER A 75 17.87 32.71 -29.24
CA SER A 75 17.91 31.71 -30.32
C SER A 75 19.07 30.73 -30.19
N ALA A 76 20.26 31.22 -29.80
CA ALA A 76 21.42 30.38 -29.52
C ALA A 76 21.20 29.54 -28.25
N ALA A 77 20.63 30.12 -27.20
CA ALA A 77 20.27 29.38 -25.98
C ALA A 77 19.29 28.23 -26.25
N LEU A 78 18.32 28.41 -27.17
CA LEU A 78 17.41 27.35 -27.60
C LEU A 78 18.14 26.22 -28.35
N LYS A 79 19.14 26.54 -29.17
CA LYS A 79 19.97 25.53 -29.85
C LYS A 79 20.76 24.71 -28.82
N VAL A 80 21.37 25.36 -27.85
CA VAL A 80 22.10 24.71 -26.75
C VAL A 80 21.19 23.74 -25.98
N LEU A 81 19.99 24.18 -25.58
CA LEU A 81 19.05 23.29 -24.87
C LEU A 81 18.60 22.09 -25.72
N LYS A 82 18.49 22.26 -27.05
CA LYS A 82 18.15 21.15 -27.96
C LYS A 82 19.30 20.18 -28.09
N GLN A 83 20.53 20.68 -28.24
CA GLN A 83 21.74 19.88 -28.34
C GLN A 83 21.93 18.98 -27.11
N ILE A 84 21.71 19.54 -25.91
CA ILE A 84 21.86 18.80 -24.65
C ILE A 84 20.62 17.92 -24.32
N GLY A 85 19.55 18.00 -25.11
CA GLY A 85 18.31 17.25 -24.86
C GLY A 85 17.45 17.81 -23.72
N ALA A 86 17.75 19.00 -23.19
CA ALA A 86 17.00 19.67 -22.13
C ALA A 86 15.78 20.49 -22.63
N TYR A 87 15.64 20.65 -23.95
CA TYR A 87 14.60 21.50 -24.54
C TYR A 87 13.18 20.96 -24.31
N THR A 88 13.00 19.64 -24.27
CA THR A 88 11.69 18.98 -24.08
C THR A 88 11.00 19.39 -22.77
N ASP A 89 11.78 19.65 -21.71
CA ASP A 89 11.28 20.13 -20.42
C ASP A 89 10.85 21.61 -20.47
N SER A 90 11.56 22.43 -21.26
CA SER A 90 11.21 23.84 -21.50
C SER A 90 9.97 23.96 -22.40
N GLU A 91 9.85 23.11 -23.41
CA GLU A 91 8.68 23.00 -24.27
C GLU A 91 7.43 22.62 -23.48
N LYS A 92 7.54 21.63 -22.58
CA LYS A 92 6.47 21.31 -21.63
C LYS A 92 6.03 22.53 -20.81
N ALA A 93 6.97 23.37 -20.37
CA ALA A 93 6.65 24.57 -19.61
C ALA A 93 5.97 25.65 -20.46
N LYS A 94 6.32 25.76 -21.75
CA LYS A 94 5.67 26.63 -22.74
C LYS A 94 4.22 26.22 -22.98
N ASP A 95 3.98 24.94 -23.25
CA ASP A 95 2.62 24.44 -23.58
C ASP A 95 1.68 24.48 -22.37
N ASN A 96 2.22 24.40 -21.16
CA ASN A 96 1.45 24.40 -19.91
C ASN A 96 1.28 25.79 -19.27
N GLN A 97 1.37 26.87 -20.04
CA GLN A 97 1.08 28.20 -19.53
C GLN A 97 -0.44 28.43 -19.43
N ALA A 98 -1.02 28.09 -18.28
CA ALA A 98 -2.45 28.19 -18.05
C ALA A 98 -2.87 29.52 -17.40
N ILE A 99 -4.10 29.96 -17.68
CA ILE A 99 -4.71 31.09 -16.98
C ILE A 99 -5.11 30.64 -15.56
N ARG A 100 -4.66 31.38 -14.53
CA ARG A 100 -4.96 31.13 -13.13
C ARG A 100 -6.47 31.26 -12.84
N PRO A 101 -7.10 30.28 -12.20
CA PRO A 101 -8.48 30.41 -11.74
C PRO A 101 -8.60 31.35 -10.54
N GLY A 102 -9.80 31.90 -10.35
CA GLY A 102 -10.15 32.74 -9.20
C GLY A 102 -9.58 34.17 -9.21
N LYS A 103 -9.63 34.83 -8.04
CA LYS A 103 -9.30 36.26 -7.86
C LYS A 103 -7.84 36.61 -8.14
N GLY A 104 -6.95 35.62 -8.23
CA GLY A 104 -5.54 35.85 -8.60
C GLY A 104 -5.37 36.48 -9.99
N LYS A 105 -6.30 36.18 -10.90
CA LYS A 105 -6.31 36.71 -12.27
C LYS A 105 -6.36 38.24 -12.32
N ALA A 106 -7.15 38.85 -11.45
CA ALA A 106 -7.31 40.30 -11.34
C ALA A 106 -6.13 40.99 -10.61
N ARG A 107 -5.27 40.23 -9.93
CA ARG A 107 -4.16 40.76 -9.11
C ARG A 107 -2.80 40.54 -9.79
N ASN A 108 -2.70 40.78 -11.09
CA ASN A 108 -1.47 40.63 -11.90
C ASN A 108 -0.80 39.24 -11.83
N ARG A 109 -1.55 38.19 -11.49
CA ARG A 109 -1.10 36.79 -11.44
C ARG A 109 -1.91 35.93 -12.39
N ARG A 110 -2.12 36.45 -13.61
CA ARG A 110 -2.99 35.86 -14.64
C ARG A 110 -2.49 34.49 -15.10
N TYR A 111 -1.19 34.28 -15.23
CA TYR A 111 -0.63 33.02 -15.74
C TYR A 111 0.05 32.20 -14.66
N ILE A 112 -0.01 30.88 -14.81
CA ILE A 112 0.78 29.91 -14.05
C ILE A 112 1.66 29.18 -15.05
N SER A 113 2.97 29.23 -14.83
CA SER A 113 3.95 28.46 -15.60
C SER A 113 4.53 27.35 -14.74
N ARG A 114 4.82 26.21 -15.38
CA ARG A 114 5.60 25.14 -14.74
C ARG A 114 7.06 25.55 -14.62
N LYS A 115 7.76 24.97 -13.66
CA LYS A 115 9.20 25.16 -13.45
C LYS A 115 9.95 24.11 -14.27
N GLY A 116 10.72 24.57 -15.25
CA GLY A 116 11.58 23.76 -16.09
C GLY A 116 13.03 23.74 -15.55
N PRO A 117 14.02 23.62 -16.46
CA PRO A 117 15.42 23.51 -16.07
C PRO A 117 15.91 24.73 -15.27
N LEU A 118 16.80 24.49 -14.32
CA LEU A 118 17.54 25.53 -13.60
C LEU A 118 18.98 25.54 -14.09
N ILE A 119 19.45 26.65 -14.62
CA ILE A 119 20.84 26.79 -15.08
C ILE A 119 21.65 27.49 -14.01
N VAL A 120 22.76 26.87 -13.62
CA VAL A 120 23.66 27.38 -12.59
C VAL A 120 25.00 27.75 -13.23
N TYR A 121 25.42 29.00 -13.03
CA TYR A 121 26.61 29.61 -13.62
C TYR A 121 27.49 30.27 -12.57
N LEU A 122 28.77 30.50 -12.88
CA LEU A 122 29.72 31.08 -11.94
C LEU A 122 29.92 32.59 -12.15
N THR A 123 30.16 33.03 -13.39
CA THR A 123 30.64 34.39 -13.66
C THR A 123 29.57 35.44 -13.36
N GLU A 124 29.89 36.42 -12.52
CA GLU A 124 29.00 37.56 -12.28
C GLU A 124 28.86 38.39 -13.57
N GLY A 125 27.62 38.72 -13.96
CA GLY A 125 27.36 39.45 -15.20
C GLY A 125 27.40 38.60 -16.49
N ALA A 126 27.44 37.27 -16.38
CA ALA A 126 27.40 36.35 -17.52
C ALA A 126 26.26 36.69 -18.50
N LYS A 127 26.58 36.67 -19.79
CA LYS A 127 25.65 37.04 -20.87
C LYS A 127 24.50 36.02 -20.98
N LEU A 128 24.76 34.78 -20.59
CA LEU A 128 23.79 33.69 -20.41
C LEU A 128 22.53 34.13 -19.65
N VAL A 129 22.66 35.00 -18.64
CA VAL A 129 21.51 35.47 -17.85
C VAL A 129 20.46 36.14 -18.74
N LYS A 130 20.89 36.95 -19.71
CA LYS A 130 19.98 37.64 -20.64
C LYS A 130 19.39 36.65 -21.65
N ALA A 131 20.19 35.71 -22.15
CA ALA A 131 19.76 34.74 -23.15
C ALA A 131 18.72 33.74 -22.63
N PHE A 132 18.85 33.26 -21.40
CA PHE A 132 17.99 32.19 -20.87
C PHE A 132 16.80 32.69 -20.05
N ARG A 133 16.80 33.94 -19.55
CA ARG A 133 15.71 34.47 -18.70
C ARG A 133 14.34 34.49 -19.39
N ASN A 134 14.30 34.67 -20.71
CA ASN A 134 13.04 34.77 -21.46
C ASN A 134 12.50 33.42 -21.95
N ILE A 135 13.21 32.31 -21.70
CA ILE A 135 12.75 30.98 -22.11
C ILE A 135 11.70 30.50 -21.09
N PRO A 136 10.52 30.02 -21.53
CA PRO A 136 9.47 29.54 -20.63
C PRO A 136 9.96 28.45 -19.67
N GLY A 137 9.71 28.65 -18.38
CA GLY A 137 10.02 27.69 -17.32
C GLY A 137 11.50 27.61 -16.91
N VAL A 138 12.43 28.14 -17.70
CA VAL A 138 13.86 28.15 -17.38
C VAL A 138 14.15 29.23 -16.34
N GLU A 139 14.99 28.90 -15.36
CA GLU A 139 15.50 29.89 -14.41
C GLU A 139 17.03 29.83 -14.39
N VAL A 140 17.65 30.97 -14.07
CA VAL A 140 19.11 31.11 -13.96
C VAL A 140 19.48 31.50 -12.53
N VAL A 141 20.59 30.96 -12.03
CA VAL A 141 21.13 31.22 -10.68
C VAL A 141 22.65 31.21 -10.70
N ASN A 142 23.26 32.11 -9.93
CA ASN A 142 24.69 32.06 -9.67
C ASN A 142 24.99 31.08 -8.54
N VAL A 143 26.05 30.27 -8.66
CA VAL A 143 26.45 29.24 -7.66
C VAL A 143 26.62 29.82 -6.26
N GLU A 144 27.20 31.02 -6.17
CA GLU A 144 27.49 31.65 -4.88
C GLU A 144 26.21 32.08 -4.15
N ARG A 145 25.12 32.29 -4.92
CA ARG A 145 23.81 32.75 -4.45
C ARG A 145 22.74 31.69 -4.72
N LEU A 146 23.07 30.41 -4.54
CA LEU A 146 22.13 29.30 -4.65
C LEU A 146 20.97 29.45 -3.66
N ASN A 147 19.75 29.50 -4.19
CA ASN A 147 18.53 29.66 -3.41
C ASN A 147 17.71 28.37 -3.40
N LEU A 148 17.39 27.91 -2.19
CA LEU A 148 16.53 26.76 -1.93
C LEU A 148 15.18 26.85 -2.67
N LEU A 149 14.58 28.03 -2.78
CA LEU A 149 13.28 28.20 -3.42
C LEU A 149 13.33 27.92 -4.94
N LYS A 150 14.50 28.13 -5.56
CA LYS A 150 14.72 27.81 -6.96
C LYS A 150 15.10 26.33 -7.12
N LEU A 151 15.85 25.76 -6.19
CA LEU A 151 16.25 24.35 -6.24
C LEU A 151 15.10 23.39 -5.91
N ALA A 152 14.25 23.75 -4.96
CA ALA A 152 13.10 22.96 -4.52
C ALA A 152 11.81 23.81 -4.53
N PRO A 153 11.30 24.22 -5.72
CA PRO A 153 10.06 24.97 -5.81
C PRO A 153 8.89 24.16 -5.24
N GLY A 154 8.11 24.76 -4.35
CA GLY A 154 6.98 24.08 -3.69
C GLY A 154 7.41 23.00 -2.70
N ARG A 155 8.65 23.07 -2.16
CA ARG A 155 9.23 22.09 -1.22
C ARG A 155 9.40 20.68 -1.83
N HIS A 156 9.40 20.55 -3.15
CA HIS A 156 9.73 19.32 -3.86
C HIS A 156 11.18 19.33 -4.34
N LEU A 157 11.96 18.37 -3.85
CA LEU A 157 13.33 18.07 -4.26
C LEU A 157 13.41 17.42 -5.66
N GLY A 158 14.59 17.44 -6.28
CA GLY A 158 14.81 16.86 -7.61
C GLY A 158 14.40 17.78 -8.74
N ARG A 159 14.71 19.08 -8.69
CA ARG A 159 14.59 19.93 -9.89
C ARG A 159 15.68 19.56 -10.88
N PHE A 160 15.38 19.59 -12.18
CA PHE A 160 16.41 19.42 -13.21
C PHE A 160 17.34 20.64 -13.23
N VAL A 161 18.62 20.43 -12.89
CA VAL A 161 19.65 21.47 -12.81
C VAL A 161 20.74 21.21 -13.85
N ILE A 162 21.13 22.25 -14.58
CA ILE A 162 22.21 22.26 -15.56
C ILE A 162 23.34 23.11 -14.99
N TRP A 163 24.54 22.55 -14.86
CA TRP A 163 25.70 23.22 -14.29
C TRP A 163 26.68 23.64 -15.38
N THR A 164 27.27 24.83 -15.28
CA THR A 164 28.51 25.12 -16.03
C THR A 164 29.69 24.44 -15.33
N LYS A 165 30.74 24.12 -16.09
CA LYS A 165 31.93 23.43 -15.57
C LYS A 165 32.54 24.17 -14.37
N SER A 166 32.83 25.46 -14.54
CA SER A 166 33.38 26.33 -13.51
C SER A 166 32.44 26.44 -12.30
N ALA A 167 31.12 26.45 -12.54
CA ALA A 167 30.14 26.45 -11.47
C ALA A 167 30.17 25.18 -10.62
N PHE A 168 30.33 24.03 -11.26
CA PHE A 168 30.37 22.73 -10.62
C PHE A 168 31.62 22.56 -9.75
N GLU A 169 32.80 22.95 -10.27
CA GLU A 169 34.07 22.92 -9.53
C GLU A 169 34.04 23.85 -8.30
N LYS A 170 33.37 25.01 -8.40
CA LYS A 170 33.30 25.97 -7.29
C LYS A 170 32.56 25.46 -6.06
N LEU A 171 31.69 24.45 -6.20
CA LEU A 171 30.90 23.91 -5.08
C LEU A 171 31.78 23.40 -3.92
N ASP A 172 32.92 22.77 -4.22
CA ASP A 172 33.84 22.25 -3.19
C ASP A 172 34.47 23.40 -2.38
N SER A 173 34.82 24.53 -2.99
CA SER A 173 35.33 25.70 -2.27
C SER A 173 34.25 26.36 -1.40
N ILE A 174 33.00 26.43 -1.89
CA ILE A 174 31.89 27.09 -1.18
C ILE A 174 31.46 26.31 0.07
N TYR A 175 31.50 24.98 0.01
CA TYR A 175 30.87 24.14 1.03
C TYR A 175 31.85 23.17 1.70
N GLY A 176 33.07 23.09 1.20
CA GLY A 176 34.07 22.14 1.68
C GLY A 176 33.83 20.74 1.15
N THR A 177 34.58 19.82 1.74
CA THR A 177 34.58 18.38 1.47
C THR A 177 34.35 17.64 2.78
N PHE A 178 34.26 16.31 2.78
CA PHE A 178 34.12 15.59 4.05
C PHE A 178 35.37 15.66 4.93
N GLU A 179 36.52 15.97 4.34
CA GLU A 179 37.82 16.07 5.02
C GLU A 179 38.22 17.52 5.33
N LYS A 180 37.98 18.45 4.39
CA LYS A 180 38.33 19.87 4.49
C LYS A 180 37.10 20.73 4.70
N GLY A 181 37.13 21.63 5.69
CA GLY A 181 36.08 22.62 5.93
C GLY A 181 35.85 23.58 4.77
N SER A 182 34.71 24.25 4.77
CA SER A 182 34.35 25.26 3.76
C SER A 182 35.28 26.49 3.81
N GLU A 183 35.66 27.02 2.65
CA GLU A 183 36.46 28.25 2.55
C GLU A 183 35.59 29.51 2.63
N LYS A 184 34.39 29.49 2.06
CA LYS A 184 33.50 30.68 2.03
C LYS A 184 32.59 30.79 3.25
N LYS A 185 32.00 29.68 3.66
CA LYS A 185 31.05 29.64 4.79
C LYS A 185 31.78 29.37 6.08
N ASN A 186 31.72 30.35 6.98
CA ASN A 186 32.34 30.26 8.30
C ASN A 186 31.73 29.10 9.11
N ALA A 187 32.60 28.31 9.76
CA ALA A 187 32.25 27.17 10.60
C ALA A 187 31.29 26.15 9.95
N TYR A 188 31.25 26.09 8.61
CA TYR A 188 30.40 25.16 7.89
C TYR A 188 31.13 23.85 7.58
N VAL A 189 30.48 22.74 7.93
CA VAL A 189 30.93 21.37 7.60
C VAL A 189 29.77 20.62 6.95
N LEU A 190 30.10 19.76 5.99
CA LEU A 190 29.11 18.91 5.33
C LEU A 190 28.42 17.96 6.34
N PRO A 191 27.08 17.86 6.32
CA PRO A 191 26.37 16.98 7.23
C PRO A 191 26.70 15.53 6.91
N ARG A 192 27.06 14.76 7.94
CA ARG A 192 27.31 13.32 7.84
C ARG A 192 26.00 12.55 7.93
N ALA A 193 25.82 11.60 7.01
CA ALA A 193 24.68 10.69 7.05
C ALA A 193 24.74 9.81 8.31
N LYS A 194 23.59 9.46 8.87
CA LYS A 194 23.51 8.50 9.99
C LYS A 194 23.92 7.09 9.59
N MET A 195 23.70 6.74 8.32
CA MET A 195 24.06 5.44 7.74
C MET A 195 25.04 5.67 6.60
N VAL A 196 26.10 4.86 6.53
CA VAL A 196 27.07 4.91 5.42
C VAL A 196 26.46 4.37 4.13
N ASN A 197 25.67 3.30 4.23
CA ASN A 197 24.93 2.71 3.13
C ASN A 197 23.42 2.77 3.43
N ALA A 198 22.62 3.29 2.50
CA ALA A 198 21.18 3.39 2.62
C ALA A 198 20.42 2.16 2.07
N ASP A 199 21.11 1.26 1.37
CA ASP A 199 20.52 0.02 0.84
C ASP A 199 20.35 -1.01 1.96
N LEU A 200 19.22 -0.88 2.67
CA LEU A 200 18.83 -1.81 3.71
C LEU A 200 18.62 -3.22 3.18
N ALA A 201 18.14 -3.39 1.94
CA ALA A 201 17.90 -4.71 1.38
C ALA A 201 19.22 -5.48 1.24
N ARG A 202 20.27 -4.80 0.77
CA ARG A 202 21.62 -5.39 0.71
C ARG A 202 22.16 -5.76 2.08
N ILE A 203 22.00 -4.89 3.08
CA ILE A 203 22.48 -5.15 4.45
C ILE A 203 21.69 -6.31 5.07
N ILE A 204 20.36 -6.31 4.93
CA ILE A 204 19.49 -7.35 5.50
C ILE A 204 19.79 -8.71 4.85
N ASN A 205 20.03 -8.73 3.54
CA ASN A 205 20.27 -9.97 2.79
C ASN A 205 21.75 -10.40 2.79
N SER A 206 22.62 -9.73 3.54
CA SER A 206 24.02 -10.13 3.65
C SER A 206 24.14 -11.41 4.48
N ASP A 207 25.15 -12.23 4.18
CA ASP A 207 25.34 -13.53 4.82
C ASP A 207 25.58 -13.38 6.34
N GLU A 208 26.24 -12.30 6.76
CA GLU A 208 26.51 -12.00 8.17
C GLU A 208 25.22 -11.76 8.95
N VAL A 209 24.22 -11.13 8.33
CA VAL A 209 22.91 -10.92 8.96
C VAL A 209 22.06 -12.18 8.84
N GLN A 210 21.96 -12.77 7.66
CA GLN A 210 21.09 -13.93 7.41
C GLN A 210 21.53 -15.19 8.16
N SER A 211 22.82 -15.38 8.42
CA SER A 211 23.32 -16.51 9.22
C SER A 211 22.88 -16.46 10.69
N VAL A 212 22.61 -15.27 11.23
CA VAL A 212 22.17 -15.07 12.63
C VAL A 212 20.65 -14.95 12.75
N VAL A 213 19.98 -14.48 11.69
CA VAL A 213 18.53 -14.28 11.69
C VAL A 213 17.78 -15.61 11.84
N ARG A 214 16.84 -15.65 12.78
CA ARG A 214 15.98 -16.82 12.96
C ARG A 214 15.04 -16.99 11.77
N PRO A 215 14.71 -18.23 11.37
CA PRO A 215 13.79 -18.48 10.28
C PRO A 215 12.41 -17.86 10.55
N ILE A 216 11.77 -17.37 9.49
CA ILE A 216 10.46 -16.74 9.55
C ILE A 216 9.42 -17.75 10.06
N LYS A 217 8.64 -17.34 11.06
CA LYS A 217 7.47 -18.11 11.53
C LYS A 217 6.35 -18.01 10.49
N LYS A 218 6.16 -19.05 9.69
CA LYS A 218 5.16 -19.09 8.61
C LYS A 218 3.72 -19.22 9.12
N GLU A 219 3.54 -19.85 10.28
CA GLU A 219 2.21 -20.11 10.82
C GLU A 219 1.68 -18.93 11.63
N VAL A 220 0.71 -18.21 11.06
CA VAL A 220 -0.11 -17.25 11.81
C VAL A 220 -1.41 -17.94 12.22
N LYS A 221 -1.46 -18.45 13.46
CA LYS A 221 -2.68 -19.05 14.02
C LYS A 221 -3.68 -17.95 14.35
N ARG A 222 -4.67 -17.73 13.47
CA ARG A 222 -5.82 -16.86 13.76
C ARG A 222 -6.80 -17.60 14.67
N ALA A 223 -7.41 -16.87 15.60
CA ALA A 223 -8.43 -17.44 16.46
C ALA A 223 -9.63 -17.89 15.60
N PRO A 224 -9.96 -19.20 15.56
CA PRO A 224 -11.14 -19.65 14.86
C PRO A 224 -12.39 -19.27 15.65
N MET A 225 -13.52 -19.09 14.96
CA MET A 225 -14.82 -18.96 15.61
C MET A 225 -15.09 -20.20 16.47
N LYS A 226 -15.35 -19.99 17.77
CA LYS A 226 -15.71 -21.07 18.70
C LYS A 226 -17.10 -21.60 18.34
N LYS A 227 -17.16 -22.79 17.75
CA LYS A 227 -18.43 -23.48 17.45
C LYS A 227 -18.87 -24.26 18.69
N ASN A 228 -20.18 -24.27 18.96
CA ASN A 228 -20.74 -25.02 20.08
C ASN A 228 -20.71 -26.53 19.79
N PRO A 229 -19.99 -27.36 20.59
CA PRO A 229 -19.91 -28.80 20.38
C PRO A 229 -21.25 -29.53 20.45
N LEU A 230 -22.16 -29.11 21.33
CA LEU A 230 -23.46 -29.76 21.50
C LEU A 230 -24.35 -29.61 20.25
N LYS A 231 -24.20 -28.50 19.53
CA LYS A 231 -24.95 -28.22 18.29
C LYS A 231 -24.21 -28.68 17.03
N ASN A 232 -22.88 -28.78 17.06
CA ASN A 232 -22.07 -29.14 15.91
C ASN A 232 -21.34 -30.47 16.12
N LEU A 233 -21.80 -31.49 15.39
CA LEU A 233 -21.30 -32.86 15.49
C LEU A 233 -19.79 -32.96 15.23
N ASN A 234 -19.24 -32.26 14.23
CA ASN A 234 -17.81 -32.35 13.91
C ASN A 234 -16.93 -31.84 15.05
N THR A 235 -17.36 -30.76 15.72
CA THR A 235 -16.65 -30.28 16.91
C THR A 235 -16.86 -31.18 18.13
N MET A 236 -18.04 -31.80 18.28
CA MET A 236 -18.24 -32.81 19.33
C MET A 236 -17.33 -34.00 19.12
N LEU A 237 -17.22 -34.51 17.89
CA LEU A 237 -16.41 -35.67 17.57
C LEU A 237 -14.92 -35.40 17.73
N ARG A 238 -14.48 -34.17 17.44
CA ARG A 238 -13.10 -33.74 17.71
C ARG A 238 -12.78 -33.72 19.21
N LEU A 239 -13.76 -33.39 20.06
CA LEU A 239 -13.58 -33.36 21.52
C LEU A 239 -13.78 -34.74 22.16
N ASN A 240 -14.77 -35.50 21.69
CA ASN A 240 -15.15 -36.81 22.19
C ASN A 240 -15.51 -37.76 21.03
N PRO A 241 -14.57 -38.60 20.59
CA PRO A 241 -14.79 -39.60 19.55
C PRO A 241 -15.89 -40.62 19.91
N TYR A 242 -16.08 -40.93 21.20
CA TYR A 242 -17.09 -41.87 21.69
C TYR A 242 -18.52 -41.34 21.55
N ALA A 243 -18.71 -40.03 21.33
CA ALA A 243 -20.04 -39.48 21.06
C ALA A 243 -20.68 -40.10 19.79
N LYS A 244 -19.86 -40.56 18.82
CA LYS A 244 -20.35 -41.26 17.62
C LYS A 244 -20.95 -42.62 17.95
N THR A 245 -20.24 -43.42 18.74
CA THR A 245 -20.66 -44.77 19.13
C THR A 245 -21.87 -44.69 20.04
N ALA A 246 -21.86 -43.81 21.04
CA ALA A 246 -22.99 -43.60 21.93
C ALA A 246 -24.27 -43.21 21.17
N ARG A 247 -24.18 -42.28 20.20
CA ARG A 247 -25.32 -41.89 19.35
C ARG A 247 -25.79 -43.01 18.42
N ARG A 248 -24.86 -43.82 17.90
CA ARG A 248 -25.24 -45.00 17.09
C ARG A 248 -25.97 -46.04 17.94
N MET A 249 -25.46 -46.32 19.14
CA MET A 249 -26.09 -47.25 20.08
C MET A 249 -27.48 -46.77 20.50
N SER A 250 -27.66 -45.46 20.74
CA SER A 250 -28.97 -44.91 21.08
C SER A 250 -29.98 -45.06 19.95
N LEU A 251 -29.57 -44.82 18.69
CA LEU A 251 -30.45 -44.99 17.52
C LEU A 251 -30.85 -46.46 17.30
N LEU A 252 -29.89 -47.40 17.44
CA LEU A 252 -30.19 -48.82 17.33
C LEU A 252 -31.15 -49.29 18.44
N ALA A 253 -30.92 -48.83 19.67
CA ALA A 253 -31.82 -49.13 20.79
C ALA A 253 -33.22 -48.53 20.58
N GLU A 254 -33.33 -47.32 20.03
CA GLU A 254 -34.61 -46.69 19.71
C GLU A 254 -35.38 -47.46 18.62
N ALA A 255 -34.71 -47.85 17.54
CA ALA A 255 -35.32 -48.67 16.48
C ALA A 255 -35.84 -50.01 17.02
N GLN A 256 -35.08 -50.66 17.90
CA GLN A 256 -35.51 -51.88 18.60
C GLN A 256 -36.73 -51.63 19.50
N ARG A 257 -36.75 -50.53 20.26
CA ARG A 257 -37.89 -50.16 21.13
C ARG A 257 -39.16 -49.90 20.31
N VAL A 258 -39.07 -49.19 19.18
CA VAL A 258 -40.22 -48.93 18.31
C VAL A 258 -40.78 -50.24 17.75
N LYS A 259 -39.91 -51.14 17.29
CA LYS A 259 -40.31 -52.47 16.80
C LYS A 259 -40.99 -53.30 17.90
N ALA A 260 -40.37 -53.39 19.08
CA ALA A 260 -40.92 -54.12 20.22
C ALA A 260 -42.26 -53.53 20.69
N LYS A 261 -42.42 -52.19 20.66
CA LYS A 261 -43.70 -51.52 20.98
C LYS A 261 -44.79 -51.88 19.97
N LYS A 262 -44.46 -51.91 18.67
CA LYS A 262 -45.40 -52.32 17.62
C LYS A 262 -45.84 -53.78 17.79
N GLU A 263 -44.90 -54.70 17.98
CA GLU A 263 -45.21 -56.12 18.24
C GLU A 263 -46.06 -56.31 19.50
N LYS A 264 -45.77 -55.56 20.58
CA LYS A 264 -46.59 -55.58 21.80
C LYS A 264 -47.99 -55.03 21.56
N LEU A 265 -48.13 -53.98 20.75
CA LEU A 265 -49.42 -53.43 20.36
C LEU A 265 -50.21 -54.41 19.50
N ASP A 266 -49.57 -55.07 18.53
CA ASP A 266 -50.20 -56.06 17.64
C ASP A 266 -50.66 -57.31 18.43
N LYS A 267 -49.87 -57.78 19.41
CA LYS A 267 -50.29 -58.85 20.35
C LYS A 267 -51.47 -58.45 21.23
N LYS A 268 -51.56 -57.17 21.63
CA LYS A 268 -52.72 -56.64 22.38
C LYS A 268 -53.95 -56.49 21.48
N ARG A 269 -53.75 -56.18 20.20
CA ARG A 269 -54.78 -56.17 19.15
C ARG A 269 -55.09 -57.59 18.68
N LYS A 270 -55.40 -58.52 19.60
CA LYS A 270 -56.12 -59.73 19.19
C LYS A 270 -57.44 -59.27 18.55
N PRO A 271 -57.83 -59.77 17.37
CA PRO A 271 -59.15 -59.47 16.84
C PRO A 271 -60.16 -60.05 17.83
N VAL A 272 -60.81 -59.18 18.60
CA VAL A 272 -61.96 -59.58 19.41
C VAL A 272 -62.94 -60.22 18.44
N THR A 273 -63.34 -61.45 18.71
CA THR A 273 -64.29 -62.13 17.83
C THR A 273 -65.56 -61.29 17.73
N LYS A 274 -66.27 -61.32 16.60
CA LYS A 274 -67.48 -60.48 16.42
C LYS A 274 -68.47 -60.69 17.57
N GLU A 275 -68.54 -61.91 18.09
CA GLU A 275 -69.38 -62.31 19.23
C GLU A 275 -68.93 -61.70 20.55
N GLU A 276 -67.64 -61.75 20.90
CA GLU A 276 -67.10 -61.08 22.10
C GLU A 276 -67.24 -59.55 22.01
N ALA A 277 -67.09 -58.97 20.82
CA ALA A 277 -67.27 -57.53 20.62
C ALA A 277 -68.73 -57.11 20.76
N ILE A 278 -69.68 -57.96 20.31
CA ILE A 278 -71.11 -57.79 20.54
C ILE A 278 -71.42 -57.98 22.02
N ALA A 279 -70.85 -58.97 22.71
CA ALA A 279 -71.06 -59.20 24.14
C ALA A 279 -70.55 -58.03 25.01
N ILE A 280 -69.37 -57.49 24.71
CA ILE A 280 -68.84 -56.30 25.41
C ILE A 280 -69.72 -55.07 25.13
N LYS A 281 -70.14 -54.87 23.88
CA LYS A 281 -71.07 -53.78 23.53
C LYS A 281 -72.46 -53.98 24.14
N ALA A 282 -72.93 -55.22 24.25
CA ALA A 282 -74.21 -55.57 24.85
C ALA A 282 -74.17 -55.38 26.37
N ALA A 283 -73.09 -55.78 27.05
CA ALA A 283 -72.87 -55.49 28.46
C ALA A 283 -72.82 -53.97 28.71
N GLY A 284 -72.12 -53.22 27.85
CA GLY A 284 -72.10 -51.75 27.92
C GLY A 284 -73.48 -51.12 27.65
N LYS A 285 -74.24 -51.65 26.68
CA LYS A 285 -75.61 -51.20 26.39
C LYS A 285 -76.61 -51.57 27.47
N ALA A 286 -76.50 -52.76 28.08
CA ALA A 286 -77.35 -53.21 29.17
C ALA A 286 -77.13 -52.32 30.40
N TRP A 287 -75.87 -52.05 30.74
CA TRP A 287 -75.54 -51.07 31.78
C TRP A 287 -76.11 -49.68 31.46
N HIS A 288 -76.01 -49.22 30.21
CA HIS A 288 -76.64 -47.96 29.81
C HIS A 288 -78.18 -48.01 29.85
N GLN A 289 -78.82 -49.13 29.49
CA GLN A 289 -80.28 -49.30 29.55
C GLN A 289 -80.81 -49.29 30.98
N THR A 290 -80.07 -49.85 31.94
CA THR A 290 -80.38 -49.73 33.38
C THR A 290 -80.33 -48.27 33.89
N MET A 291 -79.81 -47.34 33.07
CA MET A 291 -79.65 -45.92 33.41
C MET A 291 -80.50 -44.96 32.55
N ILE A 292 -81.42 -45.46 31.69
CA ILE A 292 -82.16 -44.64 30.72
C ILE A 292 -83.60 -44.30 31.12
N SER A 293 -84.22 -44.89 32.16
CA SER A 293 -85.48 -44.35 32.72
C SER A 293 -85.83 -44.87 34.12
N ASP A 294 -85.98 -43.94 35.08
CA ASP A 294 -86.57 -44.16 36.43
C ASP A 294 -88.12 -44.24 36.37
N SER A 295 -88.68 -45.11 35.52
CA SER A 295 -90.12 -45.36 35.45
C SER A 295 -90.42 -46.85 35.32
N ASP A 296 -91.11 -47.38 36.35
CA ASP A 296 -91.78 -48.66 36.61
C ASP A 296 -91.11 -50.00 36.21
N TYR A 297 -90.09 -50.02 35.35
CA TYR A 297 -89.36 -51.25 34.98
C TYR A 297 -88.02 -51.42 35.73
N THR A 298 -87.50 -50.37 36.37
CA THR A 298 -86.28 -50.43 37.20
C THR A 298 -86.51 -51.00 38.59
N GLU A 299 -87.77 -51.03 39.04
CA GLU A 299 -88.11 -51.47 40.40
C GLU A 299 -87.84 -52.98 40.60
N PHE A 300 -88.00 -53.81 39.57
CA PHE A 300 -87.80 -55.26 39.69
C PHE A 300 -86.33 -55.68 39.88
N GLU A 301 -85.38 -55.05 39.17
CA GLU A 301 -83.94 -55.35 39.37
C GLU A 301 -83.42 -54.78 40.69
N ASN A 302 -83.87 -53.57 41.06
CA ASN A 302 -83.52 -52.96 42.35
C ASN A 302 -84.06 -53.79 43.53
N PHE A 303 -85.27 -54.34 43.44
CA PHE A 303 -85.83 -55.21 44.47
C PHE A 303 -85.02 -56.50 44.65
N SER A 304 -84.61 -57.14 43.55
CA SER A 304 -83.80 -58.37 43.61
C SER A 304 -82.44 -58.13 44.29
N LYS A 305 -81.81 -56.99 44.01
CA LYS A 305 -80.53 -56.60 44.61
C LYS A 305 -80.69 -56.21 46.08
N TRP A 306 -81.77 -55.55 46.47
CA TRP A 306 -82.02 -55.18 47.87
C TRP A 306 -82.34 -56.39 48.75
N LEU A 307 -83.21 -57.30 48.29
CA LEU A 307 -83.53 -58.52 49.05
C LEU A 307 -82.34 -59.47 49.19
N GLY A 308 -81.47 -59.55 48.20
CA GLY A 308 -80.27 -60.41 48.23
C GLY A 308 -79.09 -59.85 49.04
N VAL A 309 -79.14 -58.59 49.49
CA VAL A 309 -78.07 -57.93 50.26
C VAL A 309 -78.41 -57.84 51.75
N SER A 310 -79.67 -58.05 52.16
CA SER A 310 -80.13 -57.92 53.55
C SER A 310 -80.29 -59.24 54.32
N GLN A 311 -79.64 -60.33 53.89
CA GLN A 311 -79.52 -61.58 54.66
C GLN A 311 -78.11 -61.79 55.18
#